data_AF-A0A820LX41-F1
#
_entry.id   AF-A0A820LX41-F1
#
_cell.length_a   1.000
_cell.length_b   1.000
_cell.length_c   1.000
_cell.angle_alpha   90.00
_cell.angle_beta   90.00
_cell.angle_gamma   90.00
#
_symmetry.space_group_name_H-M   'P 1'
#
loop_
_entity.id
_entity.type
_entity.pdbx_description
1 polymer ?
#
loop_
_entity_poly.entity_id
_entity_poly.type
_entity_poly.pdbx_seq_one_letter_code
_entity_poly.pdbx_strand_id
1 'polypeptide(L)'
;LIQYVVYVIFYQRFFEDRLLNFIDLCSVSNISVFILIDRNYGYYIHGRSPHGTTDVNMKDMLINLERESNQMSGTRGLQAKANDQTFIILIDHIFRAQYDLLLQNYQEHMRTRTIKKSAENSLDVLMKSYKNLNE
;
A
#
# COMPACT_ATOMS: atom_id res chain seq x y z
N LEU A 1 -30.62 -10.30 5.31
CA LEU A 1 -29.71 -11.49 5.32
C LEU A 1 -29.56 -12.08 3.92
N ILE A 2 -30.65 -12.49 3.25
CA ILE A 2 -30.61 -13.10 1.90
C ILE A 2 -29.93 -12.18 0.87
N GLN A 3 -30.29 -10.89 0.83
CA GLN A 3 -29.63 -9.90 -0.04
C GLN A 3 -28.10 -9.86 0.15
N TYR A 4 -27.64 -9.88 1.40
CA TYR A 4 -26.21 -9.89 1.73
C TYR A 4 -25.52 -11.18 1.31
N VAL A 5 -26.15 -12.34 1.55
CA VAL A 5 -25.63 -13.65 1.12
C VAL A 5 -25.52 -13.73 -0.40
N VAL A 6 -26.53 -13.25 -1.13
CA VAL A 6 -26.50 -13.19 -2.60
C VAL A 6 -25.40 -12.27 -3.10
N TYR A 7 -25.24 -11.09 -2.47
CA TYR A 7 -24.17 -10.15 -2.80
C TYR A 7 -22.78 -10.78 -2.61
N VAL A 8 -22.50 -11.40 -1.46
CA VAL A 8 -21.18 -11.98 -1.17
C VAL A 8 -20.87 -13.20 -2.04
N ILE A 9 -21.83 -14.12 -2.20
CA ILE A 9 -21.58 -15.39 -2.90
C ILE A 9 -21.56 -15.21 -4.41
N PHE A 10 -22.44 -14.37 -4.96
CA PHE A 10 -22.59 -14.23 -6.41
C PHE A 10 -21.96 -12.95 -6.94
N TYR A 11 -22.30 -11.79 -6.37
CA TYR A 11 -21.84 -10.51 -6.92
C TYR A 11 -20.33 -10.31 -6.75
N GLN A 12 -19.85 -10.40 -5.51
CA GLN A 12 -18.43 -10.23 -5.20
C GLN A 12 -17.53 -11.33 -5.80
N ARG A 13 -18.07 -12.55 -6.00
CA ARG A 13 -17.29 -13.68 -6.52
C ARG A 13 -17.15 -13.66 -8.04
N PHE A 14 -18.20 -13.24 -8.76
CA PHE A 14 -18.28 -13.37 -10.21
C PHE A 14 -18.26 -12.04 -10.96
N PHE A 15 -18.62 -10.92 -10.32
CA PHE A 15 -18.77 -9.63 -10.99
C PHE A 15 -17.82 -8.54 -10.47
N GLU A 16 -17.28 -8.67 -9.26
CA GLU A 16 -16.34 -7.68 -8.71
C GLU A 16 -14.92 -7.90 -9.24
N ASP A 17 -14.37 -6.87 -9.90
CA ASP A 17 -12.96 -6.85 -10.28
C ASP A 17 -12.10 -6.38 -9.11
N ARG A 18 -11.58 -7.34 -8.36
CA ARG A 18 -10.71 -7.08 -7.21
C ARG A 18 -9.40 -6.37 -7.58
N LEU A 19 -8.92 -6.53 -8.81
CA LEU A 19 -7.71 -5.86 -9.26
C LEU A 19 -7.99 -4.38 -9.47
N LEU A 20 -9.09 -4.04 -10.15
CA LEU A 20 -9.50 -2.64 -10.33
C LEU A 20 -9.75 -1.94 -8.98
N ASN A 21 -10.45 -2.61 -8.05
CA ASN A 21 -10.67 -2.05 -6.71
C ASN A 21 -9.35 -1.78 -5.97
N PHE A 22 -8.35 -2.64 -6.15
CA PHE A 22 -7.03 -2.43 -5.56
C PHE A 22 -6.27 -1.27 -6.23
N ILE A 23 -6.35 -1.14 -7.56
CA ILE A 23 -5.76 -0.03 -8.31
C ILE A 23 -6.41 1.31 -7.88
N ASP A 24 -7.72 1.33 -7.71
CA ASP A 24 -8.46 2.49 -7.22
C ASP A 24 -8.02 2.90 -5.83
N LEU A 25 -7.88 1.94 -4.91
CA LEU A 25 -7.34 2.19 -3.58
C LEU A 25 -5.94 2.79 -3.65
N CYS A 26 -5.05 2.23 -4.47
CA CYS A 26 -3.71 2.77 -4.68
C CYS A 26 -3.75 4.23 -5.16
N SER A 27 -4.62 4.58 -6.11
CA SER A 27 -4.75 5.94 -6.63
C SER A 27 -5.30 6.91 -5.60
N VAL A 28 -6.37 6.54 -4.88
CA VAL A 28 -6.98 7.39 -3.83
C VAL A 28 -6.03 7.61 -2.65
N SER A 29 -5.17 6.64 -2.34
CA SER A 29 -4.15 6.75 -1.28
C SER A 29 -2.82 7.36 -1.77
N ASN A 30 -2.66 7.62 -3.07
CA ASN A 30 -1.40 8.09 -3.67
C ASN A 30 -0.21 7.14 -3.41
N ILE A 31 -0.45 5.82 -3.45
CA ILE A 31 0.55 4.78 -3.19
C ILE A 31 0.78 3.96 -4.45
N SER A 32 2.00 4.01 -4.97
CA SER A 32 2.43 3.10 -6.05
C SER A 32 2.98 1.80 -5.47
N VAL A 33 2.74 0.69 -6.17
CA VAL A 33 3.19 -0.64 -5.74
C VAL A 33 4.17 -1.20 -6.77
N PHE A 34 5.31 -1.67 -6.28
CA PHE A 34 6.37 -2.26 -7.09
C PHE A 34 6.59 -3.70 -6.64
N ILE A 35 6.42 -4.65 -7.56
CA ILE A 35 6.41 -6.08 -7.27
C ILE A 35 7.45 -6.75 -8.16
N LEU A 36 8.41 -7.44 -7.57
CA LEU A 36 9.35 -8.30 -8.29
C LEU A 36 8.96 -9.76 -8.06
N ILE A 37 8.72 -10.50 -9.14
CA ILE A 37 8.48 -11.94 -9.07
C ILE A 37 9.73 -12.75 -9.43
N ASP A 38 10.62 -12.15 -10.23
CA ASP A 38 11.93 -12.68 -10.59
C ASP A 38 13.00 -11.60 -10.29
N ARG A 39 14.27 -11.91 -10.55
CA ARG A 39 15.40 -11.02 -10.29
C ARG A 39 15.24 -9.66 -10.98
N ASN A 40 14.84 -9.68 -12.25
CA ASN A 40 14.80 -8.49 -13.11
C ASN A 40 13.43 -8.25 -13.76
N TYR A 41 12.39 -8.94 -13.30
CA TYR A 41 11.06 -8.91 -13.90
C TYR A 41 9.97 -8.85 -12.83
N GLY A 42 8.90 -8.11 -13.14
CA GLY A 42 7.72 -8.06 -12.30
C GLY A 42 6.67 -7.08 -12.80
N TYR A 43 5.94 -6.51 -11.85
CA TYR A 43 4.79 -5.65 -12.09
C TYR A 43 4.90 -4.34 -11.33
N TYR A 44 4.33 -3.29 -11.91
CA TYR A 44 4.23 -1.97 -11.30
C TYR A 44 2.79 -1.47 -11.38
N ILE A 45 2.26 -1.02 -10.24
CA ILE A 45 0.97 -0.34 -10.15
C ILE A 45 1.23 1.13 -9.86
N HIS A 46 0.80 1.97 -10.80
CA HIS A 46 0.87 3.41 -10.68
C HIS A 46 -0.34 3.94 -9.92
N GLY A 47 -0.16 4.12 -8.62
CA GLY A 47 -1.19 4.65 -7.74
C GLY A 47 -1.04 6.14 -7.47
N ARG A 48 -0.63 6.96 -8.45
CA ARG A 48 -0.60 8.41 -8.25
C ARG A 48 -2.03 8.94 -8.17
N SER A 49 -2.33 9.76 -7.17
CA SER A 49 -3.60 10.47 -7.10
C SER A 49 -3.63 11.59 -8.15
N PRO A 50 -4.69 11.71 -8.97
CA PRO A 50 -4.86 12.84 -9.87
C PRO A 50 -5.23 14.13 -9.13
N HIS A 51 -5.60 14.04 -7.85
CA HIS A 51 -6.20 15.14 -7.07
C HIS A 51 -5.20 15.94 -6.23
N GLY A 52 -3.90 15.60 -6.24
CA GLY A 52 -2.83 16.31 -5.52
C GLY A 52 -2.91 16.21 -3.98
N THR A 53 -4.06 15.83 -3.43
CA THR A 53 -4.32 15.51 -2.04
C THR A 53 -4.93 14.10 -1.93
N THR A 54 -4.66 13.44 -0.81
CA THR A 54 -5.15 12.09 -0.47
C THR A 54 -5.47 12.02 1.02
N ASP A 55 -6.14 10.94 1.44
CA ASP A 55 -6.57 10.73 2.83
C ASP A 55 -7.44 11.88 3.37
N VAL A 56 -8.27 12.44 2.50
CA VAL A 56 -9.15 13.56 2.81
C VAL A 56 -10.47 13.08 3.42
N ASN A 57 -11.21 13.99 4.05
CA ASN A 57 -12.55 13.68 4.57
C ASN A 57 -13.52 13.32 3.44
N MET A 58 -14.68 12.76 3.79
CA MET A 58 -15.70 12.31 2.83
C MET A 58 -16.21 13.42 1.90
N LYS A 59 -16.29 14.67 2.37
CA LYS A 59 -16.77 15.80 1.58
C LYS A 59 -15.77 16.16 0.48
N ASP A 60 -14.49 16.24 0.84
CA ASP A 60 -13.42 16.52 -0.10
C ASP A 60 -13.22 15.36 -1.08
N MET A 61 -13.41 14.11 -0.62
CA MET A 61 -13.43 12.94 -1.49
C MET A 61 -14.55 13.03 -2.54
N LEU A 62 -15.76 13.43 -2.15
CA LEU A 62 -16.87 13.65 -3.09
C LEU A 62 -16.52 14.71 -4.13
N ILE A 63 -15.97 15.85 -3.71
CA ILE A 63 -15.55 16.94 -4.61
C ILE A 63 -14.50 16.44 -5.62
N ASN A 64 -13.54 15.63 -5.16
CA ASN A 64 -12.52 15.04 -6.03
C ASN A 64 -13.15 14.09 -7.07
N LEU A 65 -14.09 13.24 -6.65
CA LEU A 65 -14.83 12.35 -7.57
C LEU A 65 -15.67 13.13 -8.59
N GLU A 66 -16.34 14.21 -8.16
CA GLU A 66 -17.09 15.09 -9.07
C GLU A 66 -16.18 15.76 -10.11
N ARG A 67 -14.99 16.22 -9.69
CA ARG A 67 -14.00 16.78 -10.62
C ARG A 67 -13.51 15.75 -11.62
N GLU A 68 -13.29 14.52 -11.17
CA GLU A 68 -12.88 13.41 -12.02
C GLU A 68 -13.96 13.07 -13.06
N SER A 69 -15.23 12.97 -12.63
CA SER A 69 -16.38 12.73 -13.52
C SER A 69 -16.53 13.82 -14.58
N ASN A 70 -16.18 15.06 -14.23
CA ASN A 70 -16.23 16.20 -15.15
C ASN A 70 -14.93 16.40 -15.96
N GLN A 71 -13.97 15.47 -15.88
CA GLN A 71 -12.66 15.54 -16.55
C GLN A 71 -11.87 16.82 -16.21
N MET A 72 -12.08 17.37 -15.02
CA MET A 72 -11.38 18.56 -14.51
C MET A 72 -10.10 18.23 -13.72
N SER A 73 -9.75 16.95 -13.64
CA SER A 73 -8.53 16.45 -12.99
C SER A 73 -7.57 15.83 -14.02
N GLY A 74 -6.31 15.62 -13.60
CA GLY A 74 -5.35 14.89 -14.44
C GLY A 74 -5.75 13.43 -14.67
N THR A 75 -5.14 12.78 -15.67
CA THR A 75 -5.33 11.34 -15.91
C THR A 75 -4.62 10.51 -14.84
N ARG A 76 -5.16 9.33 -14.54
CA ARG A 76 -4.57 8.41 -13.55
C ARG A 76 -3.37 7.61 -14.07
N GLY A 77 -3.17 7.56 -15.39
CA GLY A 77 -2.10 6.74 -15.96
C GLY A 77 -0.70 7.36 -15.85
N LEU A 78 0.31 6.51 -16.03
CA LEU A 78 1.72 6.89 -15.92
C LEU A 78 2.16 7.83 -17.06
N GLN A 79 1.62 7.64 -18.26
CA GLN A 79 1.90 8.49 -19.42
C GLN A 79 0.84 9.59 -19.55
N ALA A 80 1.25 10.74 -20.09
CA ALA A 80 0.33 11.83 -20.36
C ALA A 80 -0.81 11.35 -21.28
N LYS A 81 -2.06 11.57 -20.85
CA LYS A 81 -3.29 11.18 -21.57
C LYS A 81 -3.56 9.66 -21.62
N ALA A 82 -2.80 8.84 -20.90
CA ALA A 82 -3.11 7.43 -20.72
C ALA A 82 -3.87 7.20 -19.41
N ASN A 83 -4.68 6.15 -19.38
CA ASN A 83 -5.39 5.69 -18.18
C ASN A 83 -4.84 4.37 -17.63
N ASP A 84 -3.85 3.78 -18.29
CA ASP A 84 -3.25 2.54 -17.82
C ASP A 84 -2.47 2.77 -16.53
N GLN A 85 -2.79 1.98 -15.51
CA GLN A 85 -2.18 2.07 -14.19
C GLN A 85 -1.38 0.81 -13.82
N THR A 86 -1.41 -0.23 -14.64
CA THR A 86 -0.70 -1.49 -14.40
C THR A 86 0.29 -1.77 -15.51
N PHE A 87 1.51 -2.11 -15.13
CA PHE A 87 2.61 -2.29 -16.07
C PHE A 87 3.38 -3.55 -15.75
N ILE A 88 3.84 -4.21 -16.81
CA ILE A 88 4.92 -5.19 -16.71
C ILE A 88 6.23 -4.41 -16.78
N ILE A 89 7.15 -4.74 -15.89
CA ILE A 89 8.45 -4.06 -15.80
C ILE A 89 9.59 -5.06 -15.98
N LEU A 90 10.60 -4.59 -16.71
CA LEU A 90 11.92 -5.22 -16.83
C LEU A 90 12.92 -4.21 -16.28
N ILE A 91 13.68 -4.61 -15.28
CA ILE A 91 14.64 -3.72 -14.59
C ILE A 91 16.06 -4.15 -14.87
N ASP A 92 16.96 -3.17 -14.95
CA ASP A 92 18.37 -3.44 -15.12
C ASP A 92 19.01 -4.08 -13.87
N HIS A 93 20.08 -4.84 -14.08
CA HIS A 93 20.83 -5.50 -13.01
C HIS A 93 21.42 -4.51 -12.00
N ILE A 94 21.81 -3.30 -12.43
CA ILE A 94 22.31 -2.25 -11.55
C ILE A 94 21.20 -1.76 -10.63
N PHE A 95 20.02 -1.49 -11.18
CA PHE A 95 18.84 -1.10 -10.39
C PHE A 95 18.48 -2.19 -9.39
N ARG A 96 18.50 -3.46 -9.83
CA ARG A 96 18.21 -4.59 -8.94
C ARG A 96 19.20 -4.68 -7.77
N ALA A 97 20.50 -4.53 -8.03
CA ALA A 97 21.50 -4.58 -6.97
C ALA A 97 21.30 -3.47 -5.92
N GLN A 98 20.93 -2.26 -6.35
CA GLN A 98 20.62 -1.15 -5.44
C GLN A 98 19.34 -1.42 -4.64
N TYR A 99 18.30 -1.97 -5.27
CA TYR A 99 17.07 -2.36 -4.60
C TYR A 99 17.34 -3.41 -3.49
N ASP A 100 18.13 -4.44 -3.79
CA ASP A 100 18.50 -5.48 -2.83
C ASP A 100 19.25 -4.90 -1.62
N LEU A 101 20.17 -3.96 -1.87
CA LEU A 101 20.91 -3.29 -0.80
C LEU A 101 19.98 -2.49 0.12
N LEU A 102 19.05 -1.73 -0.44
CA LEU A 102 18.06 -0.98 0.34
C LEU A 102 17.15 -1.90 1.16
N LEU A 103 16.71 -3.00 0.56
CA LEU A 103 15.85 -3.96 1.23
C LEU A 103 16.56 -4.65 2.39
N GLN A 104 17.82 -5.07 2.18
CA GLN A 104 18.65 -5.67 3.22
C GLN A 104 18.84 -4.70 4.40
N ASN A 105 19.21 -3.44 4.11
CA ASN A 105 19.39 -2.42 5.14
C ASN A 105 18.11 -2.20 5.96
N TYR A 106 16.95 -2.12 5.29
CA TYR A 106 15.66 -1.97 5.96
C TYR A 106 15.34 -3.16 6.88
N GLN A 107 15.57 -4.39 6.41
CA GLN A 107 15.33 -5.60 7.19
C GLN A 107 16.20 -5.65 8.45
N GLU A 108 17.49 -5.30 8.35
CA GLU A 108 18.40 -5.24 9.50
C GLU A 108 17.97 -4.15 10.51
N HIS A 109 17.56 -2.97 10.03
CA HIS A 109 17.01 -1.93 10.89
C HIS A 109 15.74 -2.38 11.63
N MET A 110 14.84 -3.10 10.96
CA MET A 110 13.63 -3.62 11.60
C MET A 110 13.92 -4.73 12.61
N ARG A 111 14.89 -5.60 12.30
CA ARG A 111 15.35 -6.66 13.21
C ARG A 111 15.94 -6.07 14.50
N THR A 112 16.85 -5.11 14.36
CA THR A 112 17.46 -4.44 15.52
C THR A 112 16.44 -3.70 16.37
N ARG A 113 15.47 -3.02 15.76
CA ARG A 113 14.36 -2.35 16.48
C ARG A 113 13.51 -3.34 17.28
N THR A 114 13.18 -4.48 16.69
CA THR A 114 12.41 -5.53 17.35
C THR A 114 13.15 -6.11 18.57
N ILE A 115 14.46 -6.36 18.43
CA ILE A 115 15.30 -6.86 19.53
C ILE A 115 15.35 -5.84 20.68
N LYS A 116 15.56 -4.54 20.39
CA LYS A 116 15.57 -3.48 21.41
C LYS A 116 14.24 -3.41 22.17
N LYS A 117 13.11 -3.43 21.46
CA LYS A 117 11.78 -3.41 22.08
C LYS A 117 11.53 -4.63 22.98
N SER A 118 12.05 -5.80 22.59
CA SER A 118 11.97 -7.01 23.42
C SER A 118 12.81 -6.89 24.69
N ALA A 119 14.00 -6.30 24.61
CA ALA A 119 14.87 -6.09 25.77
C ALA A 119 14.28 -5.07 26.76
N GLU A 120 13.72 -3.96 26.25
CA GLU A 120 13.02 -2.94 27.05
C GLU A 120 11.82 -3.55 27.79
N ASN A 121 10.97 -4.33 27.11
CA ASN A 121 9.85 -5.02 27.74
C ASN A 121 10.31 -5.97 28.86
N SER A 122 11.38 -6.74 28.66
CA SER A 122 11.92 -7.63 29.69
C SER A 122 12.43 -6.86 30.91
N LEU A 123 13.09 -5.72 30.68
CA LEU A 123 13.60 -4.87 31.76
C LEU A 123 12.46 -4.24 32.56
N ASP A 124 11.39 -3.79 31.89
CA ASP A 124 10.18 -3.25 32.54
C ASP A 124 9.47 -4.31 33.41
N VAL A 125 9.38 -5.55 32.92
CA VAL A 125 8.81 -6.69 33.68
C VAL A 125 9.65 -6.99 34.92
N LEU A 126 10.97 -7.00 34.78
CA LEU A 126 11.89 -7.20 35.89
C LEU A 126 11.73 -6.10 36.95
N MET A 127 11.72 -4.83 36.51
CA MET A 127 11.58 -3.65 37.36
C MET A 127 10.25 -3.64 38.15
N LYS A 128 9.14 -4.04 37.50
CA LYS A 128 7.84 -4.20 38.16
C LYS A 128 7.85 -5.31 39.21
N SER A 129 8.48 -6.45 38.91
CA SER A 129 8.57 -7.57 39.84
C SER A 129 9.38 -7.20 41.10
N TYR A 130 10.48 -6.46 40.94
CA TYR A 130 11.27 -5.95 42.07
C TYR A 130 10.49 -4.99 42.97
N LYS A 131 9.64 -4.11 42.40
CA LYS A 131 8.82 -3.19 43.20
C LYS A 131 7.78 -3.93 44.03
N ASN A 132 7.09 -4.92 43.45
CA ASN A 132 6.08 -5.72 44.15
C ASN A 132 6.65 -6.60 45.28
N LEU A 133 7.94 -6.94 45.25
CA LEU A 133 8.60 -7.71 46.33
C LEU A 133 8.96 -6.85 47.54
N ASN A 134 8.99 -5.53 47.38
CA ASN A 134 9.42 -4.57 48.40
C ASN A 134 8.26 -3.74 48.98
N GLU A 135 7.02 -4.04 48.59
CA GLU A 135 5.77 -3.57 49.23
C GLU A 135 5.17 -4.70 50.08
#